data_AF-A0A6L7CRE3-F1
#
_entry.id   AF-A0A6L7CRE3-F1
#
_cell.length_a   1.000
_cell.length_b   1.000
_cell.length_c   1.000
_cell.angle_alpha   90.00
_cell.angle_beta   90.00
_cell.angle_gamma   90.00
#
_symmetry.space_group_name_H-M   'P 1'
#
loop_
_entity.id
_entity.type
_entity.pdbx_description
1 polymer ?
#
loop_
_entity_poly.entity_id
_entity_poly.type
_entity_poly.pdbx_seq_one_letter_code
_entity_poly.pdbx_strand_id
1 'polypeptide(L)'
;GVLEVYMGHYMREWLAEQGMVKSGECPPPDTVYAYANSLQRTVATAQFFITGAFPGCDIPVHHQEKMGTMDPTFNPVITDDSAAFSEQAVAAMEKELSKLQLTDSYQLLEKIVNYKDSPACKEKQQCSLVDGKNTFSAKYQQEPGVSGPLKVGNSLVDAFTLQYYEGFPMDQVAWGEIKSDQQWKVLSKLKNGYQDSLFTSPEVAR
;
A
#
# COMPACT_ATOMS: atom_id res chain seq x y z
N GLY A 1 6.51 14.33 -3.68
CA GLY A 1 7.85 14.82 -4.04
C GLY A 1 8.54 15.45 -2.84
N VAL A 2 8.06 16.62 -2.39
CA VAL A 2 8.70 17.38 -1.29
C VAL A 2 8.89 16.57 0.00
N LEU A 3 7.87 15.82 0.42
CA LEU A 3 7.98 14.97 1.62
C LEU A 3 9.11 13.93 1.52
N GLU A 4 9.34 13.38 0.33
CA GLU A 4 10.39 12.39 0.12
C GLU A 4 11.80 13.02 0.14
N VAL A 5 11.92 14.29 -0.28
CA VAL A 5 13.16 15.05 -0.11
C VAL A 5 13.48 15.23 1.38
N TYR A 6 12.46 15.51 2.21
CA TYR A 6 12.65 15.60 3.66
C TYR A 6 13.07 14.25 4.28
N MET A 7 12.48 13.15 3.83
CA MET A 7 12.90 11.80 4.24
C MET A 7 14.36 11.51 3.85
N GLY A 8 14.75 11.85 2.62
CA GLY A 8 16.14 11.72 2.16
C GLY A 8 17.10 12.56 3.01
N HIS A 9 16.76 13.81 3.27
CA HIS A 9 17.58 14.71 4.09
C HIS A 9 17.74 14.19 5.52
N TYR A 10 16.65 13.77 6.16
CA TYR A 10 16.68 13.15 7.48
C TYR A 10 17.58 11.91 7.50
N MET A 11 17.44 11.02 6.51
CA MET A 11 18.28 9.82 6.41
C MET A 11 19.75 10.16 6.21
N ARG A 12 20.07 11.23 5.48
CA ARG A 12 21.44 11.71 5.32
C ARG A 12 22.04 12.20 6.64
N GLU A 13 21.29 12.98 7.42
CA GLU A 13 21.75 13.43 8.74
C GLU A 13 22.01 12.24 9.66
N TRP A 14 21.09 11.28 9.70
CA TRP A 14 21.25 10.08 10.49
C TRP A 14 22.45 9.23 10.05
N LEU A 15 22.64 9.00 8.75
CA LEU A 15 23.81 8.27 8.23
C LEU A 15 25.12 8.97 8.59
N ALA A 16 25.14 10.31 8.62
CA ALA A 16 26.32 11.07 9.04
C ALA A 16 26.59 10.94 10.54
N GLU A 17 25.54 10.98 11.37
CA GLU A 17 25.64 10.73 12.80
C GLU A 17 26.20 9.33 13.11
N GLN A 18 25.76 8.31 12.36
CA GLN A 18 26.26 6.94 12.49
C GLN A 18 27.64 6.73 11.86
N GLY A 19 28.26 7.76 11.28
CA GLY A 19 29.59 7.69 10.66
C GLY A 19 29.65 6.90 9.35
N MET A 20 28.50 6.61 8.73
CA MET A 20 28.43 5.89 7.44
C MET A 20 28.77 6.80 6.26
N VAL A 21 28.48 8.09 6.39
CA VAL A 21 28.83 9.14 5.41
C VAL A 21 29.33 10.39 6.14
N LYS A 22 29.97 11.31 5.42
CA LYS A 22 30.38 12.60 6.00
C LYS A 22 29.35 13.67 5.65
N SER A 23 29.01 14.55 6.59
CA SER A 23 28.15 15.69 6.31
C SER A 23 28.82 16.67 5.33
N GLY A 24 28.04 17.28 4.44
CA GLY A 24 28.52 18.26 3.46
C GLY A 24 29.35 17.72 2.27
N GLU A 25 29.71 16.43 2.24
CA GLU A 25 30.52 15.83 1.17
C GLU A 25 29.76 14.71 0.44
N CYS A 26 29.91 14.61 -0.89
CA CYS A 26 29.39 13.45 -1.61
C CYS A 26 30.11 12.18 -1.15
N PRO A 27 29.39 11.05 -0.98
CA PRO A 27 30.04 9.79 -0.68
C PRO A 27 30.95 9.36 -1.85
N PRO A 28 31.98 8.53 -1.61
CA PRO A 28 32.77 7.94 -2.69
C PRO A 28 31.89 7.23 -3.73
N PRO A 29 32.35 7.10 -4.98
CA PRO A 29 31.64 6.35 -6.02
C PRO A 29 31.19 4.97 -5.53
N ASP A 30 30.02 4.53 -5.98
CA ASP A 30 29.42 3.21 -5.67
C ASP A 30 29.12 2.91 -4.19
N THR A 31 29.29 3.88 -3.29
CA THR A 31 28.91 3.73 -1.86
C THR A 31 27.39 3.63 -1.69
N VAL A 32 26.64 4.32 -2.55
CA VAL A 32 25.17 4.36 -2.52
C VAL A 32 24.66 3.73 -3.79
N TYR A 33 23.86 2.68 -3.64
CA TYR A 33 23.16 2.03 -4.74
C TYR A 33 21.65 2.18 -4.56
N ALA A 34 21.02 2.99 -5.40
CA ALA A 34 19.57 3.14 -5.42
C ALA A 34 18.97 2.22 -6.49
N TYR A 35 18.01 1.40 -6.09
CA TYR A 35 17.27 0.51 -6.99
C TYR A 35 15.78 0.59 -6.69
N ALA A 36 15.00 0.81 -7.74
CA ALA A 36 13.55 0.94 -7.66
C ALA A 36 12.87 0.05 -8.69
N ASN A 37 11.61 -0.32 -8.41
CA ASN A 37 10.74 -0.89 -9.42
C ASN A 37 10.56 0.11 -10.59
N SER A 38 10.21 -0.40 -11.78
CA SER A 38 10.09 0.41 -13.01
C SER A 38 8.71 1.02 -13.23
N LEU A 39 8.10 1.47 -12.14
CA LEU A 39 6.89 2.27 -12.18
C LEU A 39 7.23 3.73 -11.88
N GLN A 40 6.52 4.66 -12.54
CA GLN A 40 6.79 6.09 -12.39
C GLN A 40 6.82 6.52 -10.92
N ARG A 41 5.86 6.04 -10.11
CA ARG A 41 5.78 6.38 -8.68
C ARG A 41 7.03 5.95 -7.90
N THR A 42 7.58 4.76 -8.15
CA THR A 42 8.72 4.22 -7.40
C THR A 42 10.03 4.87 -7.83
N VAL A 43 10.23 5.06 -9.14
CA VAL A 43 11.43 5.75 -9.66
C VAL A 43 11.45 7.21 -9.20
N ALA A 44 10.32 7.91 -9.29
CA ALA A 44 10.24 9.32 -8.85
C ALA A 44 10.50 9.46 -7.35
N THR A 45 9.93 8.59 -6.50
CA THR A 45 10.22 8.58 -5.06
C THR A 45 11.72 8.37 -4.81
N ALA A 46 12.35 7.37 -5.44
CA ALA A 46 13.78 7.14 -5.30
C ALA A 46 14.62 8.35 -5.74
N GLN A 47 14.24 9.04 -6.83
CA GLN A 47 14.92 10.25 -7.29
C GLN A 47 14.81 11.39 -6.26
N PHE A 48 13.63 11.64 -5.70
CA PHE A 48 13.45 12.65 -4.65
C PHE A 48 14.22 12.30 -3.38
N PHE A 49 14.23 11.02 -2.97
CA PHE A 49 14.98 10.55 -1.83
C PHE A 49 16.49 10.78 -2.02
N ILE A 50 17.05 10.37 -3.15
CA ILE A 50 18.48 10.52 -3.46
C ILE A 50 18.86 12.00 -3.58
N THR A 51 18.03 12.81 -4.22
CA THR A 51 18.27 14.26 -4.32
C THR A 51 18.24 14.94 -2.96
N GLY A 52 17.33 14.53 -2.06
CA GLY A 52 17.25 15.05 -0.69
C GLY A 52 18.40 14.58 0.20
N ALA A 53 18.82 13.32 0.05
CA ALA A 53 19.89 12.72 0.85
C ALA A 53 21.29 13.15 0.37
N PHE A 54 21.50 13.29 -0.93
CA PHE A 54 22.81 13.52 -1.54
C PHE A 54 22.73 14.63 -2.60
N PRO A 55 22.35 15.86 -2.20
CA PRO A 55 22.15 16.95 -3.15
C PRO A 55 23.45 17.28 -3.91
N GLY A 56 23.36 17.30 -5.24
CA GLY A 56 24.49 17.60 -6.12
C GLY A 56 25.47 16.45 -6.35
N CYS A 57 25.19 15.25 -5.82
CA CYS A 57 26.01 14.06 -6.05
C CYS A 57 25.50 13.24 -7.24
N ASP A 58 26.42 12.66 -8.00
CA ASP A 58 26.11 11.79 -9.14
C ASP A 58 25.76 10.36 -8.69
N ILE A 59 24.56 10.20 -8.11
CA ILE A 59 24.04 8.90 -7.67
C ILE A 59 22.82 8.54 -8.53
N PRO A 60 22.95 7.59 -9.47
CA PRO A 60 21.85 7.20 -10.34
C PRO A 60 20.83 6.33 -9.60
N VAL A 61 19.56 6.42 -10.03
CA VAL A 61 18.51 5.48 -9.65
C VAL A 61 18.43 4.40 -10.71
N HIS A 62 18.72 3.16 -10.32
CA HIS A 62 18.61 2.00 -11.20
C HIS A 62 17.18 1.44 -11.17
N HIS A 63 16.75 0.90 -12.30
CA HIS A 63 15.50 0.16 -12.46
C HIS A 63 15.59 -0.67 -13.76
N GLN A 64 14.75 -1.69 -13.96
CA GLN A 64 14.71 -2.38 -15.26
C GLN A 64 14.42 -1.40 -16.42
N GLU A 65 15.00 -1.65 -17.58
CA GLU A 65 14.91 -0.73 -18.73
C GLU A 65 13.45 -0.42 -19.14
N LYS A 66 12.59 -1.42 -19.06
CA LYS A 66 11.18 -1.30 -19.45
C LYS A 66 10.35 -0.60 -18.37
N MET A 67 10.18 0.71 -18.52
CA MET A 67 9.26 1.50 -17.71
C MET A 67 7.79 1.10 -17.93
N GLY A 68 7.00 1.18 -16.86
CA GLY A 68 5.58 0.85 -16.84
C GLY A 68 5.27 -0.63 -16.58
N THR A 69 6.29 -1.50 -16.51
CA THR A 69 6.13 -2.90 -16.12
C THR A 69 6.71 -3.16 -14.74
N MET A 70 6.12 -4.13 -14.03
CA MET A 70 6.66 -4.61 -12.75
C MET A 70 7.99 -5.31 -13.00
N ASP A 71 9.00 -4.91 -12.24
CA ASP A 71 10.27 -5.61 -12.13
C ASP A 71 10.06 -6.86 -11.25
N PRO A 72 10.47 -8.07 -11.69
CA PRO A 72 10.30 -9.29 -10.91
C PRO A 72 10.83 -9.21 -9.47
N THR A 73 11.86 -8.42 -9.19
CA THR A 73 12.38 -8.24 -7.83
C THR A 73 11.36 -7.59 -6.89
N PHE A 74 10.44 -6.78 -7.44
CA PHE A 74 9.42 -6.06 -6.67
C PHE A 74 8.00 -6.53 -6.96
N ASN A 75 7.82 -7.56 -7.78
CA ASN A 75 6.51 -8.03 -8.22
C ASN A 75 5.96 -9.08 -7.25
N PRO A 76 4.97 -8.75 -6.39
CA PRO A 76 4.51 -9.64 -5.32
C PRO A 76 3.49 -10.66 -5.87
N VAL A 77 3.88 -11.41 -6.90
CA VAL A 77 3.04 -12.39 -7.57
C VAL A 77 3.31 -13.80 -7.06
N ILE A 78 2.30 -14.66 -7.17
CA ILE A 78 2.47 -16.09 -6.93
C ILE A 78 3.41 -16.69 -7.99
N THR A 79 4.50 -17.29 -7.54
CA THR A 79 5.53 -17.90 -8.41
C THR A 79 5.53 -19.43 -8.41
N ASP A 80 4.73 -20.06 -7.54
CA ASP A 80 4.44 -21.50 -7.54
C ASP A 80 3.13 -21.74 -8.32
N ASP A 81 3.18 -22.57 -9.36
CA ASP A 81 2.04 -22.85 -10.24
C ASP A 81 1.20 -24.06 -9.80
N SER A 82 1.53 -24.69 -8.67
CA SER A 82 0.83 -25.87 -8.19
C SER A 82 -0.57 -25.53 -7.65
N ALA A 83 -1.52 -26.39 -7.98
CA ALA A 83 -2.88 -26.28 -7.44
C ALA A 83 -2.89 -26.42 -5.90
N ALA A 84 -2.02 -27.28 -5.36
CA ALA A 84 -1.88 -27.47 -3.93
C ALA A 84 -1.42 -26.19 -3.21
N PHE A 85 -0.43 -25.47 -3.77
CA PHE A 85 -0.03 -24.18 -3.23
C PHE A 85 -1.17 -23.16 -3.31
N SER A 86 -1.87 -23.09 -4.44
CA SER A 86 -2.98 -22.15 -4.63
C SER A 86 -4.10 -22.35 -3.60
N GLU A 87 -4.47 -23.60 -3.33
CA GLU A 87 -5.45 -23.96 -2.29
C GLU A 87 -4.95 -23.62 -0.88
N GLN A 88 -3.70 -23.95 -0.57
CA GLN A 88 -3.08 -23.64 0.72
C GLN A 88 -3.00 -22.12 0.96
N ALA A 89 -2.59 -21.35 -0.05
CA ALA A 89 -2.51 -19.89 0.00
C ALA A 89 -3.89 -19.27 0.26
N VAL A 90 -4.92 -19.68 -0.48
CA VAL A 90 -6.30 -19.20 -0.27
C VAL A 90 -6.78 -19.49 1.16
N ALA A 91 -6.58 -20.71 1.66
CA ALA A 91 -6.95 -21.07 3.02
C ALA A 91 -6.19 -20.26 4.08
N ALA A 92 -4.90 -19.96 3.83
CA ALA A 92 -4.09 -19.13 4.71
C ALA A 92 -4.59 -17.67 4.75
N MET A 93 -4.93 -17.08 3.59
CA MET A 93 -5.51 -15.73 3.51
C MET A 93 -6.86 -15.64 4.22
N GLU A 94 -7.74 -16.63 4.04
CA GLU A 94 -9.02 -16.71 4.75
C GLU A 94 -8.83 -16.81 6.27
N LYS A 95 -7.85 -17.61 6.70
CA LYS A 95 -7.49 -17.73 8.11
C LYS A 95 -6.96 -16.42 8.68
N GLU A 96 -6.13 -15.67 7.96
CA GLU A 96 -5.69 -14.34 8.40
C GLU A 96 -6.86 -13.37 8.55
N LEU A 97 -7.77 -13.30 7.57
CA LEU A 97 -8.96 -12.47 7.66
C LEU A 97 -9.83 -12.82 8.88
N SER A 98 -9.96 -14.11 9.20
CA SER A 98 -10.79 -14.57 10.33
C SER A 98 -10.33 -14.06 11.70
N LYS A 99 -9.06 -13.65 11.83
CA LYS A 99 -8.51 -13.07 13.07
C LYS A 99 -8.91 -11.62 13.26
N LEU A 100 -9.39 -10.95 12.21
CA LEU A 100 -9.68 -9.53 12.19
C LEU A 100 -11.14 -9.25 12.58
N GLN A 101 -11.35 -8.16 13.33
CA GLN A 101 -12.68 -7.65 13.66
C GLN A 101 -12.93 -6.35 12.90
N LEU A 102 -13.65 -6.47 11.78
CA LEU A 102 -13.86 -5.39 10.79
C LEU A 102 -15.30 -4.87 10.73
N THR A 103 -16.23 -5.45 11.49
CA THR A 103 -17.66 -5.10 11.47
C THR A 103 -17.89 -3.60 11.70
N ASP A 104 -17.31 -3.04 12.75
CA ASP A 104 -17.44 -1.61 13.06
C ASP A 104 -16.84 -0.72 11.94
N SER A 105 -15.75 -1.18 11.33
CA SER A 105 -15.10 -0.49 10.22
C SER A 105 -15.98 -0.45 8.98
N TYR A 106 -16.63 -1.57 8.63
CA TYR A 106 -17.58 -1.62 7.53
C TYR A 106 -18.80 -0.75 7.80
N GLN A 107 -19.40 -0.83 8.99
CA GLN A 107 -20.56 -0.01 9.34
C GLN A 107 -20.24 1.49 9.33
N LEU A 108 -19.05 1.88 9.78
CA LEU A 108 -18.59 3.26 9.71
C LEU A 108 -18.38 3.70 8.26
N LEU A 109 -17.71 2.87 7.45
CA LEU A 109 -17.47 3.16 6.04
C LEU A 109 -18.78 3.31 5.27
N GLU A 110 -19.76 2.42 5.48
CA GLU A 110 -21.07 2.48 4.84
C GLU A 110 -21.79 3.81 5.08
N LYS A 111 -21.70 4.34 6.31
CA LYS A 111 -22.28 5.64 6.67
C LYS A 111 -21.58 6.78 5.94
N ILE A 112 -20.24 6.78 5.96
CA ILE A 112 -19.41 7.83 5.32
C ILE A 112 -19.68 7.90 3.82
N VAL A 113 -19.76 6.75 3.14
CA VAL A 113 -19.89 6.70 1.67
C VAL A 113 -21.35 6.65 1.20
N ASN A 114 -22.31 6.77 2.11
CA ASN A 114 -23.73 6.54 1.86
C ASN A 114 -23.98 5.29 1.00
N TYR A 115 -23.41 4.15 1.44
CA TYR A 115 -23.28 2.94 0.62
C TYR A 115 -24.62 2.39 0.10
N LYS A 116 -25.71 2.59 0.85
CA LYS A 116 -27.06 2.19 0.46
C LYS A 116 -27.54 2.86 -0.83
N ASP A 117 -27.05 4.06 -1.10
CA ASP A 117 -27.39 4.80 -2.33
C ASP A 117 -26.43 4.54 -3.48
N SER A 118 -25.40 3.71 -3.27
CA SER A 118 -24.44 3.35 -4.32
C SER A 118 -25.06 2.46 -5.41
N PRO A 119 -24.50 2.48 -6.64
CA PRO A 119 -24.88 1.53 -7.69
C PRO A 119 -24.72 0.06 -7.26
N ALA A 120 -23.73 -0.24 -6.40
CA ALA A 120 -23.54 -1.60 -5.88
C ALA A 120 -24.77 -2.10 -5.10
N CYS A 121 -25.37 -1.25 -4.26
CA CYS A 121 -26.61 -1.61 -3.57
C CYS A 121 -27.83 -1.53 -4.50
N LYS A 122 -28.03 -0.41 -5.20
CA LYS A 122 -29.25 -0.16 -6.00
C LYS A 122 -29.40 -1.08 -7.21
N GLU A 123 -28.30 -1.40 -7.89
CA GLU A 123 -28.34 -2.18 -9.14
C GLU A 123 -27.94 -3.64 -8.91
N LYS A 124 -26.92 -3.88 -8.08
CA LYS A 124 -26.36 -5.23 -7.86
C LYS A 124 -26.84 -5.91 -6.58
N GLN A 125 -27.71 -5.25 -5.80
CA GLN A 125 -28.25 -5.77 -4.53
C GLN A 125 -27.17 -6.11 -3.48
N GLN A 126 -25.97 -5.53 -3.61
CA GLN A 126 -24.86 -5.68 -2.66
C GLN A 126 -24.92 -4.57 -1.62
N CYS A 127 -25.87 -4.64 -0.69
CA CYS A 127 -26.21 -3.54 0.21
C CYS A 127 -25.56 -3.58 1.60
N SER A 128 -24.76 -4.61 1.90
CA SER A 128 -24.04 -4.77 3.17
C SER A 128 -22.60 -5.18 2.92
N LEU A 129 -21.66 -4.35 3.37
CA LEU A 129 -20.23 -4.67 3.43
C LEU A 129 -19.92 -5.61 4.60
N VAL A 130 -20.74 -5.60 5.65
CA VAL A 130 -20.59 -6.50 6.80
C VAL A 130 -20.95 -7.94 6.42
N ASP A 131 -22.09 -8.13 5.76
CA ASP A 131 -22.60 -9.47 5.43
C ASP A 131 -22.10 -9.98 4.08
N GLY A 132 -21.40 -9.13 3.33
CA GLY A 132 -20.84 -9.48 2.03
C GLY A 132 -19.72 -10.51 2.17
N LYS A 133 -19.68 -11.45 1.24
CA LYS A 133 -18.66 -12.52 1.22
C LYS A 133 -17.40 -12.04 0.49
N ASN A 134 -16.25 -12.33 1.09
CA ASN A 134 -14.96 -12.21 0.41
C ASN A 134 -14.62 -13.53 -0.28
N THR A 135 -13.95 -13.43 -1.43
CA THR A 135 -13.42 -14.58 -2.18
C THR A 135 -11.96 -14.28 -2.51
N PHE A 136 -11.06 -15.09 -2.00
CA PHE A 136 -9.62 -14.96 -2.22
C PHE A 136 -9.16 -15.71 -3.46
N SER A 137 -8.01 -15.31 -4.02
CA SER A 137 -7.39 -15.96 -5.16
C SER A 137 -5.88 -15.89 -5.09
N ALA A 138 -5.20 -17.00 -5.39
CA ALA A 138 -3.75 -17.09 -5.53
C ALA A 138 -3.43 -17.69 -6.90
N LYS A 139 -3.50 -16.89 -7.96
CA LYS A 139 -3.27 -17.37 -9.34
C LYS A 139 -1.80 -17.20 -9.69
N TYR A 140 -1.23 -18.21 -10.35
CA TYR A 140 0.13 -18.14 -10.88
C TYR A 140 0.38 -16.87 -11.71
N GLN A 141 1.50 -16.21 -11.45
CA GLN A 141 1.93 -14.93 -12.02
C GLN A 141 0.96 -13.75 -11.77
N GLN A 142 0.08 -13.85 -10.78
CA GLN A 142 -0.75 -12.74 -10.32
C GLN A 142 -0.53 -12.50 -8.84
N GLU A 143 -0.80 -11.28 -8.39
CA GLU A 143 -0.79 -10.97 -6.96
C GLU A 143 -1.86 -11.80 -6.24
N PRO A 144 -1.63 -12.21 -4.98
CA PRO A 144 -2.70 -12.69 -4.12
C PRO A 144 -3.79 -11.63 -4.07
N GLY A 145 -5.03 -12.04 -4.26
CA GLY A 145 -6.15 -11.14 -4.49
C GLY A 145 -7.37 -11.48 -3.66
N VAL A 146 -8.24 -10.48 -3.48
CA VAL A 146 -9.56 -10.65 -2.88
C VAL A 146 -10.61 -9.91 -3.70
N SER A 147 -11.77 -10.54 -3.86
CA SER A 147 -12.99 -9.92 -4.37
C SER A 147 -14.02 -9.87 -3.25
N GLY A 148 -14.74 -8.76 -3.11
CA GLY A 148 -15.75 -8.58 -2.06
C GLY A 148 -15.52 -7.32 -1.21
N PRO A 149 -16.21 -7.23 -0.05
CA PRO A 149 -16.17 -6.04 0.80
C PRO A 149 -14.78 -5.62 1.28
N LEU A 150 -13.85 -6.56 1.47
CA LEU A 150 -12.49 -6.23 1.92
C LEU A 150 -11.75 -5.38 0.90
N LYS A 151 -11.92 -5.68 -0.40
CA LYS A 151 -11.35 -4.86 -1.49
C LYS A 151 -11.98 -3.48 -1.54
N VAL A 152 -13.31 -3.39 -1.44
CA VAL A 152 -14.04 -2.11 -1.41
C VAL A 152 -13.57 -1.25 -0.23
N GLY A 153 -13.46 -1.85 0.95
CA GLY A 153 -12.97 -1.21 2.16
C GLY A 153 -11.56 -0.66 2.00
N ASN A 154 -10.63 -1.49 1.51
CA ASN A 154 -9.27 -1.05 1.24
C ASN A 154 -9.22 0.11 0.24
N SER A 155 -9.88 -0.03 -0.92
CA SER A 155 -9.82 0.98 -1.98
C SER A 155 -10.35 2.35 -1.53
N LEU A 156 -11.46 2.39 -0.79
CA LEU A 156 -12.02 3.65 -0.29
C LEU A 156 -11.15 4.27 0.81
N VAL A 157 -10.72 3.47 1.78
CA VAL A 157 -9.92 3.97 2.91
C VAL A 157 -8.52 4.41 2.45
N ASP A 158 -7.93 3.73 1.47
CA ASP A 158 -6.66 4.15 0.87
C ASP A 158 -6.82 5.49 0.13
N ALA A 159 -7.91 5.68 -0.62
CA ALA A 159 -8.21 6.96 -1.24
C ALA A 159 -8.37 8.09 -0.21
N PHE A 160 -9.09 7.85 0.89
CA PHE A 160 -9.22 8.86 1.96
C PHE A 160 -7.87 9.18 2.61
N THR A 161 -7.06 8.16 2.87
CA THR A 161 -5.72 8.31 3.45
C THR A 161 -4.83 9.16 2.54
N LEU A 162 -4.87 8.93 1.23
CA LEU A 162 -4.11 9.71 0.25
C LEU A 162 -4.62 11.15 0.14
N GLN A 163 -5.93 11.39 0.16
CA GLN A 163 -6.49 12.75 0.18
C GLN A 163 -5.97 13.55 1.39
N TYR A 164 -5.92 12.91 2.56
CA TYR A 164 -5.40 13.52 3.78
C TYR A 164 -3.91 13.87 3.65
N TYR A 165 -3.08 12.95 3.16
CA TYR A 165 -1.64 13.19 2.99
C TYR A 165 -1.30 14.19 1.88
N GLU A 166 -2.13 14.28 0.85
CA GLU A 166 -1.98 15.28 -0.21
C GLU A 166 -2.40 16.69 0.26
N GLY A 167 -2.97 16.80 1.47
CA GLY A 167 -3.32 18.09 2.08
C GLY A 167 -4.61 18.70 1.51
N PHE A 168 -5.55 17.85 1.06
CA PHE A 168 -6.88 18.32 0.65
C PHE A 168 -7.56 19.05 1.83
N PRO A 169 -8.38 20.08 1.55
CA PRO A 169 -9.27 20.65 2.56
C PRO A 169 -10.09 19.55 3.25
N MET A 170 -10.29 19.64 4.56
CA MET A 170 -10.94 18.57 5.33
C MET A 170 -12.36 18.26 4.88
N ASP A 171 -13.08 19.21 4.29
CA ASP A 171 -14.39 19.02 3.67
C ASP A 171 -14.36 18.19 2.37
N GLN A 172 -13.18 18.02 1.75
CA GLN A 172 -12.97 17.18 0.57
C GLN A 172 -12.44 15.78 0.93
N VAL A 173 -11.71 15.66 2.04
CA VAL A 173 -11.24 14.35 2.54
C VAL A 173 -12.43 13.54 3.02
N ALA A 174 -12.77 12.47 2.29
CA ALA A 174 -13.97 11.67 2.54
C ALA A 174 -15.24 12.55 2.73
N TRP A 175 -15.35 13.63 1.97
CA TRP A 175 -16.44 14.61 2.05
C TRP A 175 -16.65 15.26 3.44
N GLY A 176 -15.61 15.33 4.28
CA GLY A 176 -15.69 15.90 5.63
C GLY A 176 -16.37 15.01 6.67
N GLU A 177 -16.62 13.74 6.33
CA GLU A 177 -17.33 12.80 7.22
C GLU A 177 -16.40 12.16 8.28
N ILE A 178 -15.08 12.16 8.05
CA ILE A 178 -14.09 11.71 9.04
C ILE A 178 -13.67 12.90 9.90
N LYS A 179 -14.11 12.89 11.18
CA LYS A 179 -14.00 14.03 12.10
C LYS A 179 -13.09 13.76 13.30
N SER A 180 -12.52 12.57 13.41
CA SER A 180 -11.71 12.18 14.58
C SER A 180 -10.68 11.11 14.25
N ASP A 181 -9.58 11.11 15.01
CA ASP A 181 -8.52 10.10 14.93
C ASP A 181 -9.05 8.69 15.23
N GLN A 182 -10.06 8.58 16.09
CA GLN A 182 -10.69 7.30 16.40
C GLN A 182 -11.42 6.72 15.17
N GLN A 183 -12.08 7.55 14.36
CA GLN A 183 -12.67 7.11 13.09
C GLN A 183 -11.58 6.66 12.11
N TRP A 184 -10.48 7.41 12.00
CA TRP A 184 -9.32 7.00 11.20
C TRP A 184 -8.78 5.64 11.64
N LYS A 185 -8.58 5.43 12.93
CA LYS A 185 -8.09 4.17 13.50
C LYS A 185 -9.03 2.99 13.23
N VAL A 186 -10.34 3.24 13.23
CA VAL A 186 -11.34 2.19 12.91
C VAL A 186 -11.33 1.88 11.42
N LEU A 187 -11.31 2.90 10.55
CA LEU A 187 -11.29 2.71 9.09
C LEU A 187 -9.99 2.07 8.60
N SER A 188 -8.84 2.48 9.14
CA SER A 188 -7.53 1.98 8.73
C SER A 188 -7.37 0.47 8.91
N LYS A 189 -8.17 -0.16 9.79
CA LYS A 189 -8.24 -1.61 9.92
C LYS A 189 -8.63 -2.31 8.62
N LEU A 190 -9.45 -1.70 7.76
CA LEU A 190 -9.82 -2.29 6.46
C LEU A 190 -8.64 -2.32 5.50
N LYS A 191 -7.90 -1.20 5.42
CA LYS A 191 -6.68 -1.09 4.61
C LYS A 191 -5.59 -2.04 5.10
N ASN A 192 -5.31 -2.01 6.41
CA ASN A 192 -4.27 -2.86 7.00
C ASN A 192 -4.69 -4.33 6.95
N GLY A 193 -5.94 -4.64 7.27
CA GLY A 193 -6.48 -5.99 7.20
C GLY A 193 -6.49 -6.59 5.79
N TYR A 194 -6.72 -5.77 4.76
CA TYR A 194 -6.53 -6.18 3.36
C TYR A 194 -5.09 -6.58 3.09
N GLN A 195 -4.13 -5.75 3.49
CA GLN A 195 -2.71 -6.03 3.30
C GLN A 195 -2.28 -7.28 4.08
N ASP A 196 -2.71 -7.40 5.34
CA ASP A 196 -2.41 -8.55 6.20
C ASP A 196 -2.97 -9.85 5.63
N SER A 197 -4.21 -9.82 5.14
CA SER A 197 -4.85 -11.01 4.59
C SER A 197 -4.17 -11.50 3.31
N LEU A 198 -3.62 -10.61 2.48
CA LEU A 198 -3.06 -10.98 1.18
C LEU A 198 -1.56 -11.27 1.22
N PHE A 199 -0.80 -10.61 2.09
CA PHE A 199 0.67 -10.61 2.01
C PHE A 199 1.36 -11.03 3.31
N THR A 200 0.64 -11.21 4.42
CA THR A 200 1.26 -11.49 5.73
C THR A 200 1.15 -12.96 6.15
N SER A 201 0.33 -13.79 5.48
CA SER A 201 0.32 -15.23 5.75
C SER A 201 1.69 -15.85 5.42
N PRO A 202 2.29 -16.67 6.31
CA PRO A 202 3.63 -17.22 6.10
C PRO A 202 3.82 -18.02 4.82
N GLU A 203 2.75 -18.65 4.33
CA GLU A 203 2.74 -19.45 3.11
C GLU A 203 2.82 -18.58 1.84
N VAL A 204 2.21 -17.39 1.85
CA VAL A 204 2.20 -16.46 0.72
C VAL A 204 3.40 -15.50 0.76
N ALA A 205 3.88 -15.15 1.96
CA ALA A 205 4.95 -14.18 2.14
C ALA A 205 6.36 -14.71 1.85
N ARG A 206 6.53 -16.03 1.79
CA ARG A 206 7.83 -16.71 1.60
C ARG A 206 8.17 -16.87 0.13
#